data_AF-N1MJN1-F1
#
_entry.id   AF-N1MJN1-F1
#
_cell.length_a   1.000
_cell.length_b   1.000
_cell.length_c   1.000
_cell.angle_alpha   90.00
_cell.angle_beta   90.00
_cell.angle_gamma   90.00
#
_symmetry.space_group_name_H-M   'P 1'
#
loop_
_entity.id
_entity.type
_entity.pdbx_description
1 polymer ?
#
loop_
_entity_poly.entity_id
_entity_poly.type
_entity_poly.pdbx_seq_one_letter_code
_entity_poly.pdbx_strand_id
1 'polypeptide(L)'
;MIDATLHPVPSGFISVLAAVPRENQPVLAIRLSGYTCSIFELLTARYMPTYRPRSPWRDISNDAVGDSGSDIIGWREAADWIRPN
;
A
#
# COMPACT_ATOMS: atom_id res chain seq x y z
N MET A 1 8.50 -6.34 -13.75
CA MET A 1 7.52 -5.58 -14.55
C MET A 1 6.19 -5.82 -13.87
N ILE A 2 5.65 -4.85 -13.15
CA ILE A 2 4.47 -5.08 -12.31
C ILE A 2 3.23 -4.98 -13.17
N ASP A 3 2.48 -6.06 -13.20
CA ASP A 3 1.21 -6.22 -13.88
C ASP A 3 0.08 -5.50 -13.12
N ALA A 4 0.24 -4.19 -12.90
CA ALA A 4 -0.83 -3.33 -12.41
C ALA A 4 -1.99 -3.23 -13.43
N THR A 5 -1.80 -3.78 -14.62
CA THR A 5 -2.79 -3.92 -15.69
C THR A 5 -3.70 -5.13 -15.53
N LEU A 6 -3.35 -6.16 -14.75
CA LEU A 6 -4.13 -7.40 -14.70
C LEU A 6 -5.34 -7.33 -13.77
N HIS A 7 -5.27 -6.52 -12.70
CA HIS A 7 -6.32 -6.42 -11.70
C HIS A 7 -6.61 -4.97 -11.32
N PRO A 8 -7.87 -4.49 -11.47
CA PRO A 8 -8.23 -3.15 -11.08
C PRO A 8 -8.12 -2.98 -9.56
N VAL A 9 -7.67 -1.79 -9.14
CA VAL A 9 -7.65 -1.42 -7.72
C VAL A 9 -9.09 -1.45 -7.17
N PRO A 10 -9.35 -2.18 -6.06
CA PRO A 10 -10.68 -2.26 -5.45
C PRO A 10 -11.28 -0.90 -5.10
N SER A 11 -12.61 -0.81 -5.13
CA SER A 11 -13.32 0.41 -4.76
C SER A 11 -12.97 0.87 -3.34
N GLY A 12 -12.75 2.17 -3.16
CA GLY A 12 -12.34 2.75 -1.89
C GLY A 12 -10.83 2.75 -1.65
N PHE A 13 -10.02 2.22 -2.58
CA PHE A 13 -8.59 2.41 -2.63
C PHE A 13 -8.21 3.37 -3.77
N ILE A 14 -7.21 4.20 -3.51
CA ILE A 14 -6.58 5.13 -4.45
C ILE A 14 -5.35 4.43 -5.03
N SER A 15 -5.25 4.37 -6.36
CA SER A 15 -4.05 3.82 -7.02
C SER A 15 -2.83 4.70 -6.73
N VAL A 16 -1.68 4.07 -6.45
CA VAL A 16 -0.40 4.79 -6.25
C VAL A 16 0.05 5.55 -7.50
N LEU A 17 -0.42 5.14 -8.68
CA LEU A 17 -0.15 5.83 -9.95
C LEU A 17 -0.95 7.13 -10.08
N ALA A 18 -2.10 7.21 -9.40
CA ALA A 18 -2.96 8.38 -9.42
C ALA A 18 -2.54 9.39 -8.33
N ALA A 19 -2.29 8.92 -7.12
CA ALA A 19 -1.82 9.73 -6.01
C ALA A 19 -1.09 8.88 -4.96
N VAL A 20 -0.20 9.51 -4.21
CA VAL A 20 0.45 8.94 -3.02
C VAL A 20 -0.10 9.61 -1.75
N PRO A 21 -0.11 8.91 -0.60
CA PRO A 21 -0.58 9.51 0.64
C PRO A 21 0.41 10.56 1.15
N ARG A 22 -0.04 11.35 2.14
CA ARG A 22 0.85 12.29 2.82
C ARG A 22 1.97 11.54 3.54
N GLU A 23 3.14 12.18 3.58
CA GLU A 23 4.32 11.59 4.21
C GLU A 23 4.04 11.25 5.69
N ASN A 24 4.49 10.07 6.12
CA ASN A 24 4.34 9.52 7.47
C ASN A 24 2.89 9.26 7.93
N GLN A 25 1.88 9.43 7.08
CA GLN A 25 0.50 9.11 7.43
C GLN A 25 0.26 7.59 7.40
N PRO A 26 -0.37 6.99 8.44
CA PRO A 26 -0.75 5.59 8.42
C PRO A 26 -1.89 5.36 7.42
N VAL A 27 -1.71 4.36 6.56
CA VAL A 27 -2.69 3.96 5.54
C VAL A 27 -2.90 2.46 5.57
N LEU A 28 -4.05 2.03 5.07
CA LEU A 28 -4.26 0.66 4.62
C LEU A 28 -3.78 0.59 3.18
N ALA A 29 -2.76 -0.21 2.93
CA ALA A 29 -2.17 -0.40 1.60
C ALA A 29 -2.46 -1.80 1.09
N ILE A 30 -2.60 -1.94 -0.22
CA ILE A 30 -2.78 -3.21 -0.89
C ILE A 30 -1.66 -3.44 -1.90
N ARG A 31 -1.29 -4.71 -2.05
CA ARG A 31 -0.35 -5.21 -3.06
C ARG A 31 -0.88 -6.50 -3.67
N LEU A 32 -0.29 -6.93 -4.79
CA LEU A 32 -0.62 -8.24 -5.36
C LEU A 32 -0.19 -9.34 -4.40
N SER A 33 -1.11 -10.26 -4.13
CA SER A 33 -0.90 -11.39 -3.23
C SER A 33 0.02 -12.42 -3.85
N GLY A 34 0.92 -12.98 -3.04
CA GLY A 34 1.68 -14.20 -3.39
C GLY A 34 0.87 -15.49 -3.16
N TYR A 35 -0.24 -15.41 -2.43
CA TYR A 35 -1.11 -16.54 -2.13
C TYR A 35 -2.11 -16.83 -3.26
N THR A 36 -2.38 -18.11 -3.50
CA THR A 36 -3.36 -18.55 -4.51
C THR A 36 -4.82 -18.28 -4.12
N CYS A 37 -5.10 -18.09 -2.83
CA CYS A 37 -6.46 -17.90 -2.32
C CYS A 37 -6.93 -16.44 -2.27
N SER A 38 -6.06 -15.48 -2.59
CA SER A 38 -6.34 -14.05 -2.50
C SER A 38 -5.70 -13.32 -3.67
N ILE A 39 -6.40 -12.34 -4.26
CA ILE A 39 -5.83 -11.49 -5.32
C ILE A 39 -4.91 -10.42 -4.71
N PHE A 40 -5.30 -9.88 -3.55
CA PHE A 40 -4.58 -8.81 -2.87
C PHE A 40 -4.22 -9.17 -1.44
N GLU A 41 -3.07 -8.69 -1.00
CA GLU A 41 -2.68 -8.64 0.41
C GLU A 41 -2.97 -7.24 0.95
N LEU A 42 -3.48 -7.16 2.18
CA LEU A 42 -3.73 -5.91 2.90
C LEU A 42 -2.71 -5.75 4.02
N LEU A 43 -2.11 -4.57 4.12
CA LEU A 43 -1.14 -4.25 5.17
C LEU A 43 -1.32 -2.82 5.67
N THR A 44 -0.83 -2.56 6.88
CA THR A 44 -0.69 -1.20 7.41
C THR A 44 0.67 -0.66 6.97
N ALA A 45 0.67 0.52 6.36
CA ALA A 45 1.88 1.10 5.80
C ALA A 45 1.90 2.63 5.94
N ARG A 46 3.03 3.22 5.60
CA ARG A 46 3.25 4.66 5.47
C ARG A 46 4.20 4.95 4.32
N TYR A 47 3.99 6.09 3.68
CA TYR A 47 4.85 6.59 2.61
C TYR A 47 5.89 7.56 3.19
N MET A 48 7.18 7.28 2.97
CA MET A 48 8.33 8.00 3.56
C MET A 48 9.37 8.35 2.49
N PRO A 49 9.04 9.22 1.51
CA PRO A 49 9.91 9.54 0.40
C PRO A 49 11.18 10.27 0.82
N THR A 50 11.15 11.09 1.88
CA THR A 50 12.33 11.80 2.37
C THR A 50 13.35 10.86 3.03
N TYR A 51 12.86 9.84 3.74
CA TYR A 51 13.71 8.87 4.43
C TYR A 51 14.45 7.95 3.44
N ARG A 52 13.73 7.40 2.45
CA ARG A 52 14.27 6.43 1.47
C ARG A 52 13.61 6.62 0.09
N PRO A 53 14.11 7.54 -0.75
CA PRO A 53 13.45 7.92 -2.01
C PRO A 53 13.22 6.77 -3.01
N ARG A 54 14.13 5.78 -3.05
CA ARG A 54 14.06 4.64 -3.98
C ARG A 54 13.22 3.46 -3.48
N SER A 55 12.85 3.47 -2.22
CA SER A 55 11.96 2.48 -1.60
C SER A 55 11.22 3.22 -0.50
N PRO A 56 10.18 4.00 -0.84
CA PRO A 56 9.56 4.94 0.09
C PRO A 56 8.51 4.29 0.99
N TRP A 57 8.01 3.10 0.65
CA TRP A 57 6.95 2.41 1.40
C TRP A 57 7.49 1.62 2.58
N ARG A 58 6.98 1.91 3.77
CA ARG A 58 7.30 1.19 5.00
C ARG A 58 6.06 0.59 5.62
N ASP A 59 6.19 -0.59 6.19
CA ASP A 59 5.18 -1.08 7.11
C ASP A 59 5.25 -0.32 8.44
N ILE A 60 4.40 -0.71 9.40
CA ILE A 60 4.35 -0.04 10.70
C ILE A 60 5.56 -0.37 11.60
N SER A 61 6.27 -1.48 11.36
CA SER A 61 7.54 -1.79 12.03
C SER A 61 8.74 -1.05 11.45
N ASN A 62 8.53 -0.26 10.38
CA ASN A 62 9.54 0.51 9.66
C ASN A 62 10.44 -0.33 8.74
N ASP A 63 9.98 -1.52 8.35
CA ASP A 63 10.63 -2.37 7.37
C ASP A 63 10.15 -2.01 5.96
N ALA A 64 11.02 -2.23 4.95
CA ALA A 64 10.66 -1.93 3.57
C ALA A 64 9.62 -2.93 3.07
N VAL A 65 8.50 -2.42 2.56
CA VAL A 65 7.41 -3.28 2.05
C VAL A 65 7.88 -4.17 0.90
N GLY A 66 8.77 -3.67 0.05
CA GLY A 66 9.32 -4.43 -1.08
C GLY A 66 10.23 -5.59 -0.66
N ASP A 67 10.73 -5.62 0.58
CA ASP A 67 11.56 -6.74 1.05
C ASP A 67 10.71 -7.98 1.37
N SER A 68 9.41 -7.80 1.63
CA SER A 68 8.47 -8.85 2.02
C SER A 68 7.50 -9.27 0.91
N GLY A 69 7.58 -8.69 -0.29
CA GLY A 69 6.67 -9.02 -1.39
C GLY A 69 6.63 -7.98 -2.51
N SER A 70 5.48 -7.92 -3.20
CA SER A 70 5.27 -7.01 -4.32
C SER A 70 5.11 -5.55 -3.88
N ASP A 71 5.24 -4.61 -4.83
CA ASP A 71 5.02 -3.19 -4.54
C ASP A 71 3.55 -2.90 -4.22
N ILE A 72 3.34 -1.84 -3.43
CA ILE A 72 2.00 -1.29 -3.18
C ILE A 72 1.39 -0.78 -4.49
N ILE A 73 0.16 -1.20 -4.77
CA ILE A 73 -0.60 -0.79 -5.96
C ILE A 73 -1.73 0.20 -5.62
N GLY A 74 -2.19 0.20 -4.38
CA GLY A 74 -3.26 1.08 -3.92
C GLY A 74 -3.25 1.29 -2.41
N TRP A 75 -3.90 2.36 -1.96
CA TRP A 75 -3.94 2.74 -0.56
C TRP A 75 -5.25 3.46 -0.20
N ARG A 76 -5.57 3.52 1.08
CA ARG A 76 -6.64 4.37 1.64
C ARG A 76 -6.27 4.84 3.03
N GLU A 77 -6.83 5.96 3.48
CA GLU A 77 -6.58 6.43 4.84
C GLU A 77 -7.03 5.39 5.88
N ALA A 78 -6.16 5.06 6.84
CA ALA A 78 -6.52 4.12 7.89
C ALA A 78 -7.62 4.68 8.80
N ALA A 79 -7.64 6.00 9.00
CA ALA A 79 -8.62 6.70 9.81
C ALA A 79 -10.06 6.48 9.31
N ASP A 80 -10.28 6.32 8.01
CA ASP A 80 -11.60 6.07 7.44
C ASP A 80 -12.17 4.69 7.81
N TRP A 81 -11.33 3.80 8.34
CA TRP A 81 -11.70 2.42 8.65
C TRP A 81 -11.79 2.13 10.15
N ILE A 82 -10.98 2.81 10.96
CA ILE A 82 -10.85 2.54 12.40
C ILE A 82 -11.63 3.52 13.29
N ARG A 83 -12.34 4.49 12.72
CA ARG A 83 -13.16 5.41 13.50
C ARG A 83 -14.38 4.66 14.06
N PRO A 84 -14.73 4.84 15.35
CA PRO A 84 -16.00 4.37 15.85
C PRO A 84 -17.13 5.08 15.11
N ASN A 85 -18.15 4.30 14.74
CA ASN A 85 -19.39 4.81 14.16
C ASN A 85 -20.10 5.77 15.12
#